data_AF-A0AAN6FAV2-F1
#
_entry.id   AF-A0AAN6FAV2-F1
#
_cell.length_a   1.000
_cell.length_b   1.000
_cell.length_c   1.000
_cell.angle_alpha   90.00
_cell.angle_beta   90.00
_cell.angle_gamma   90.00
#
_symmetry.space_group_name_H-M   'P 1'
#
loop_
_entity.id
_entity.type
_entity.pdbx_description
1 polymer ?
#
loop_
_entity_poly.entity_id
_entity_poly.type
_entity_poly.pdbx_seq_one_letter_code
_entity_poly.pdbx_strand_id
1 'polypeptide(L)'
;MASPPFAKGKASSLMAEFVASSSHRSLAKLRDLDPTAILLLFTPVMVPAGYLKDQQRTSDADAQVDSKAPVSTASRAALLATDPFEMLGKALSKQHSRVRHVPYVPSVGFTDTHDHFLEKAHAVLVVSCEPTISAGASPGTGLELTLAKQAEFVGCVATELEESGRQVPMVNLSFGGDEWENQVPTYSRIWVGEKYDAESVVNVVKLVFDR
;
A
#
# COMPACT_ATOMS: atom_id res chain seq x y z
N MET A 1 -35.90 8.83 24.44
CA MET A 1 -34.86 9.14 23.44
C MET A 1 -33.55 8.58 23.97
N ALA A 2 -33.12 7.42 23.46
CA ALA A 2 -31.88 6.77 23.85
C ALA A 2 -30.98 6.68 22.61
N SER A 3 -29.78 7.24 22.72
CA SER A 3 -28.74 7.16 21.69
C SER A 3 -28.29 5.71 21.48
N PRO A 4 -28.00 5.26 20.25
CA PRO A 4 -27.48 3.92 20.04
C PRO A 4 -26.01 3.82 20.49
N PRO A 5 -25.59 2.65 21.00
CA PRO A 5 -24.24 2.43 21.51
C PRO A 5 -23.21 2.36 20.38
N PHE A 6 -22.14 3.13 20.55
CA PHE A 6 -20.93 3.12 19.72
C PHE A 6 -20.24 1.76 19.88
N ALA A 7 -20.40 0.87 18.89
CA ALA A 7 -19.78 -0.45 18.89
C ALA A 7 -18.28 -0.33 18.58
N LYS A 8 -17.47 -0.12 19.63
CA LYS A 8 -16.03 -0.35 19.58
C LYS A 8 -15.76 -1.85 19.50
N GLY A 9 -14.92 -2.26 18.55
CA GLY A 9 -14.18 -3.53 18.62
C GLY A 9 -14.76 -4.68 17.80
N LYS A 10 -14.70 -4.59 16.47
CA LYS A 10 -14.75 -5.76 15.55
C LYS A 10 -13.39 -6.10 14.92
N ALA A 11 -12.35 -5.29 15.13
CA ALA A 11 -11.05 -5.43 14.49
C ALA A 11 -10.33 -6.77 14.82
N SER A 12 -10.56 -7.35 16.01
CA SER A 12 -9.85 -8.57 16.40
C SER A 12 -10.48 -9.87 15.88
N SER A 13 -11.72 -9.84 15.41
CA SER A 13 -12.41 -11.03 14.86
C SER A 13 -12.25 -11.15 13.34
N LEU A 14 -11.90 -10.05 12.66
CA LEU A 14 -11.80 -9.97 11.20
C LEU A 14 -10.46 -10.42 10.63
N MET A 15 -9.46 -10.71 11.47
CA MET A 15 -8.25 -11.40 11.03
C MET A 15 -8.52 -12.86 10.64
N ALA A 16 -9.66 -13.44 11.04
CA ALA A 16 -9.94 -14.86 10.92
C ALA A 16 -10.94 -15.26 9.82
N GLU A 17 -11.80 -14.37 9.32
CA GLU A 17 -12.93 -14.79 8.45
C GLU A 17 -12.89 -14.28 7.00
N PHE A 18 -11.98 -13.39 6.62
CA PHE A 18 -11.84 -12.90 5.23
C PHE A 18 -10.56 -13.35 4.52
N VAL A 19 -10.02 -14.46 5.02
CA VAL A 19 -9.02 -15.33 4.39
C VAL A 19 -9.69 -16.07 3.23
N ALA A 20 -10.11 -15.33 2.20
CA ALA A 20 -10.58 -15.92 0.96
C ALA A 20 -9.44 -16.78 0.37
N SER A 21 -9.75 -18.01 -0.03
CA SER A 21 -8.79 -19.03 -0.48
C SER A 21 -7.81 -18.56 -1.58
N SER A 22 -8.16 -17.52 -2.33
CA SER A 22 -7.31 -16.87 -3.34
C SER A 22 -6.14 -16.11 -2.73
N SER A 23 -6.35 -15.34 -1.66
CA SER A 23 -5.29 -14.57 -0.98
C SER A 23 -4.20 -15.49 -0.43
N HIS A 24 -4.61 -16.59 0.19
CA HIS A 24 -3.67 -17.57 0.75
C HIS A 24 -2.85 -18.26 -0.33
N ARG A 25 -3.49 -18.56 -1.47
CA ARG A 25 -2.79 -19.14 -2.63
C ARG A 25 -1.82 -18.15 -3.26
N SER A 26 -2.20 -16.88 -3.42
CA SER A 26 -1.30 -15.84 -3.93
C SER A 26 -0.10 -15.64 -3.00
N LEU A 27 -0.33 -15.55 -1.69
CA LEU A 27 0.74 -15.40 -0.69
C LEU A 27 1.67 -16.63 -0.67
N ALA A 28 1.14 -17.85 -0.73
CA ALA A 28 1.95 -19.05 -0.84
C ALA A 28 2.85 -19.02 -2.08
N LYS A 29 2.29 -18.67 -3.25
CA LYS A 29 3.06 -18.50 -4.49
C LYS A 29 4.13 -17.39 -4.40
N LEU A 30 3.84 -16.30 -3.68
CA LEU A 30 4.81 -15.23 -3.40
C LEU A 30 5.99 -15.74 -2.54
N ARG A 31 5.72 -16.58 -1.52
CA ARG A 31 6.74 -17.16 -0.62
C ARG A 31 7.66 -18.17 -1.30
N ASP A 32 7.18 -18.78 -2.38
CA ASP A 32 7.88 -19.78 -3.18
C ASP A 32 8.52 -19.19 -4.44
N LEU A 33 8.56 -17.85 -4.57
CA LEU A 33 9.19 -17.20 -5.71
C LEU A 33 10.67 -17.57 -5.82
N ASP A 34 11.08 -17.91 -7.03
CA ASP A 34 12.49 -18.09 -7.37
C ASP A 34 13.26 -16.79 -7.10
N PRO A 35 14.46 -16.82 -6.50
CA PRO A 35 15.23 -15.61 -6.20
C PRO A 35 15.51 -14.69 -7.41
N THR A 36 15.48 -15.25 -8.63
CA THR A 36 15.67 -14.53 -9.89
C THR A 36 14.36 -14.04 -10.52
N ALA A 37 13.20 -14.43 -9.97
CA ALA A 37 11.89 -13.96 -10.36
C ALA A 37 11.74 -12.46 -10.10
N ILE A 38 10.99 -11.75 -10.95
CA ILE A 38 10.74 -10.31 -10.76
C ILE A 38 9.50 -10.12 -9.89
N LEU A 39 9.69 -9.51 -8.72
CA LEU A 39 8.60 -9.03 -7.86
C LEU A 39 8.30 -7.57 -8.23
N LEU A 40 7.16 -7.33 -8.87
CA LEU A 40 6.73 -5.99 -9.27
C LEU A 40 5.92 -5.35 -8.14
N LEU A 41 6.34 -4.18 -7.70
CA LEU A 41 5.68 -3.37 -6.68
C LEU A 41 5.14 -2.10 -7.32
N PHE A 42 3.82 -2.03 -7.47
CA PHE A 42 3.12 -0.81 -7.89
C PHE A 42 2.75 0.05 -6.69
N THR A 43 3.10 1.35 -6.71
CA THR A 43 2.78 2.27 -5.62
C THR A 43 2.17 3.57 -6.10
N PRO A 44 1.15 4.11 -5.40
CA PRO A 44 0.54 5.36 -5.80
C PRO A 44 1.49 6.53 -5.54
N VAL A 45 1.55 7.49 -6.47
CA VAL A 45 2.27 8.77 -6.29
C VAL A 45 1.43 9.70 -5.41
N MET A 46 1.48 9.48 -4.11
CA MET A 46 0.83 10.30 -3.08
C MET A 46 1.46 10.04 -1.71
N VAL A 47 1.18 10.91 -0.74
CA VAL A 47 1.61 10.70 0.65
C VAL A 47 0.54 9.93 1.42
N PRO A 48 0.80 8.69 1.86
CA PRO A 48 -0.19 7.92 2.60
C PRO A 48 -0.39 8.47 4.01
N ALA A 49 -1.57 8.25 4.58
CA ALA A 49 -1.86 8.56 5.97
C ALA A 49 -0.88 7.83 6.90
N GLY A 50 -0.33 8.54 7.89
CA GLY A 50 0.64 8.01 8.85
C GLY A 50 2.11 8.32 8.53
N TYR A 51 2.47 8.47 7.25
CA TYR A 51 3.87 8.63 6.81
C TYR A 51 4.57 9.83 7.46
N LEU A 52 3.94 11.01 7.43
CA LEU A 52 4.55 12.23 7.98
C LEU A 52 4.80 12.16 9.50
N LYS A 53 3.92 11.46 10.25
CA LYS A 53 4.08 11.28 11.70
C LYS A 53 5.20 10.31 12.04
N ASP A 54 5.46 9.34 11.17
CA ASP A 54 6.55 8.39 11.29
C ASP A 54 7.90 9.09 11.06
N GLN A 55 7.99 9.88 9.98
CA GLN A 55 9.19 10.67 9.65
C GLN A 55 9.55 11.69 10.73
N GLN A 56 8.55 12.32 11.37
CA GLN A 56 8.80 13.25 12.48
C GLN A 56 9.36 12.53 13.73
N ARG A 57 8.89 11.30 14.00
CA ARG A 57 9.44 10.50 15.11
C ARG A 57 10.88 10.08 14.88
N THR A 58 11.24 9.71 13.64
CA THR A 58 12.63 9.38 13.30
C THR A 58 13.53 10.61 13.38
N SER A 59 13.07 11.78 12.93
CA SER A 59 13.86 13.01 13.05
C SER A 59 14.06 13.44 14.50
N ASP A 60 13.05 13.30 15.36
CA ASP A 60 13.17 13.64 16.78
C ASP A 60 14.09 12.66 17.55
N ALA A 61 14.14 11.39 17.13
CA ALA A 61 15.05 10.39 17.70
C ALA A 61 16.52 10.63 17.28
N ASP A 62 16.76 11.05 16.03
CA ASP A 62 18.09 11.38 15.53
C ASP A 62 18.56 12.79 15.97
N ALA A 63 17.63 13.69 16.30
CA ALA A 63 17.92 15.06 16.75
C ALA A 63 18.19 15.19 18.25
N GLN A 64 18.45 14.08 18.98
CA GLN A 64 18.99 14.15 20.34
C GLN A 64 20.49 14.54 20.35
N VAL A 65 20.87 15.54 19.56
CA VAL A 65 22.08 16.36 19.73
C VAL A 65 21.70 17.81 19.37
N ASP A 66 21.35 18.55 20.42
CA ASP A 66 21.24 20.00 20.52
C ASP A 66 20.18 20.78 19.68
N SER A 67 19.32 21.47 20.45
CA SER A 67 18.67 22.76 20.17
C SER A 67 17.41 22.86 19.27
N LYS A 68 16.26 22.87 19.95
CA LYS A 68 15.23 23.94 19.93
C LYS A 68 15.16 24.81 18.65
N ALA A 69 14.63 24.26 17.56
CA ALA A 69 14.07 25.03 16.45
C ALA A 69 12.77 24.39 15.95
N PRO A 70 11.72 25.17 15.63
CA PRO A 70 10.50 24.62 15.04
C PRO A 70 10.83 24.02 13.67
N VAL A 71 10.31 22.81 13.39
CA VAL A 71 10.50 22.08 12.13
C VAL A 71 10.23 23.02 10.96
N SER A 72 11.28 23.44 10.25
CA SER A 72 11.18 24.47 9.22
C SER A 72 10.34 23.95 8.05
N THR A 73 9.58 24.83 7.40
CA THR A 73 8.77 24.53 6.20
C THR A 73 9.59 23.81 5.10
N ALA A 74 10.90 24.03 5.07
CA ALA A 74 11.84 23.38 4.17
C ALA A 74 12.01 21.87 4.45
N SER A 75 11.98 21.43 5.72
CA SER A 75 12.06 20.02 6.10
C SER A 75 10.81 19.25 5.64
N ARG A 76 9.62 19.85 5.79
CA ARG A 76 8.38 19.24 5.29
C ARG A 76 8.35 19.16 3.77
N ALA A 77 8.85 20.18 3.07
CA ALA A 77 8.96 20.16 1.61
C ALA A 77 9.93 19.07 1.11
N ALA A 78 11.04 18.85 1.82
CA ALA A 78 11.97 17.76 1.52
C ALA A 78 11.32 16.38 1.73
N LEU A 79 10.53 16.19 2.80
CA LEU A 79 9.78 14.95 3.03
C LEU A 79 8.71 14.66 1.96
N LEU A 80 8.15 15.71 1.36
CA LEU A 80 7.22 15.59 0.23
C LEU A 80 7.92 15.30 -1.11
N ALA A 81 9.25 15.49 -1.18
CA ALA A 81 10.06 15.22 -2.36
C ALA A 81 10.61 13.78 -2.40
N THR A 82 10.60 13.08 -1.26
CA THR A 82 10.96 11.67 -1.14
C THR A 82 9.77 10.77 -1.43
N ASP A 83 10.05 9.61 -2.06
CA ASP A 83 9.04 8.58 -2.27
C ASP A 83 8.62 7.97 -0.92
N PRO A 84 7.35 8.11 -0.50
CA PRO A 84 6.90 7.57 0.79
C PRO A 84 6.98 6.04 0.85
N PHE A 85 6.96 5.36 -0.29
CA PHE A 85 7.01 3.90 -0.36
C PHE A 85 8.43 3.33 -0.45
N GLU A 86 9.46 4.17 -0.42
CA GLU A 86 10.87 3.74 -0.43
C GLU A 86 11.17 2.75 0.70
N MET A 87 10.60 2.96 1.90
CA MET A 87 10.77 2.06 3.04
C MET A 87 10.24 0.65 2.76
N LEU A 88 9.07 0.54 2.14
CA LEU A 88 8.49 -0.73 1.73
C LEU A 88 9.35 -1.40 0.65
N GLY A 89 9.74 -0.66 -0.39
CA GLY A 89 10.61 -1.17 -1.45
C GLY A 89 11.95 -1.70 -0.92
N LYS A 90 12.60 -0.97 0.00
CA LYS A 90 13.82 -1.42 0.70
C LYS A 90 13.59 -2.67 1.54
N ALA A 91 12.50 -2.72 2.28
CA ALA A 91 12.22 -3.85 3.16
C ALA A 91 11.93 -5.14 2.37
N LEU A 92 11.19 -5.04 1.27
CA LEU A 92 10.98 -6.16 0.34
C LEU A 92 12.29 -6.58 -0.34
N SER A 93 13.14 -5.64 -0.72
CA SER A 93 14.43 -5.93 -1.38
C SER A 93 15.42 -6.69 -0.48
N LYS A 94 15.25 -6.60 0.85
CA LYS A 94 16.03 -7.41 1.80
C LYS A 94 15.62 -8.90 1.77
N GLN A 95 14.38 -9.20 1.40
CA GLN A 95 13.87 -10.57 1.31
C GLN A 95 13.96 -11.13 -0.11
N HIS A 96 13.82 -10.27 -1.13
CA HIS A 96 13.79 -10.68 -2.53
C HIS A 96 14.73 -9.84 -3.39
N SER A 97 15.63 -10.49 -4.13
CA SER A 97 16.74 -9.79 -4.81
C SER A 97 16.31 -8.92 -6.01
N ARG A 98 15.13 -9.20 -6.59
CA ARG A 98 14.63 -8.57 -7.82
C ARG A 98 13.28 -7.91 -7.62
N VAL A 99 13.22 -6.97 -6.69
CA VAL A 99 12.10 -6.04 -6.57
C VAL A 99 12.22 -4.96 -7.65
N ARG A 100 11.12 -4.70 -8.37
CA ARG A 100 10.97 -3.60 -9.32
C ARG A 100 9.87 -2.70 -8.81
N HIS A 101 10.24 -1.48 -8.45
CA HIS A 101 9.31 -0.48 -7.95
C HIS A 101 8.85 0.39 -9.11
N VAL A 102 7.53 0.43 -9.34
CA VAL A 102 6.92 1.20 -10.42
C VAL A 102 5.83 2.11 -9.84
N PRO A 103 6.00 3.43 -9.88
CA PRO A 103 4.98 4.35 -9.42
C PRO A 103 3.81 4.40 -10.40
N TYR A 104 2.60 4.62 -9.88
CA TYR A 104 1.42 4.96 -10.69
C TYR A 104 0.74 6.21 -10.15
N VAL A 105 0.18 7.02 -11.05
CA VAL A 105 -0.58 8.23 -10.67
C VAL A 105 -2.07 7.90 -10.75
N PRO A 106 -2.84 7.91 -9.65
CA PRO A 106 -4.24 7.50 -9.69
C PRO A 106 -5.09 8.28 -10.70
N SER A 107 -4.85 9.58 -10.87
CA SER A 107 -5.57 10.40 -11.85
C SER A 107 -5.26 10.05 -13.32
N VAL A 108 -4.11 9.43 -13.58
CA VAL A 108 -3.69 8.97 -14.92
C VAL A 108 -4.17 7.54 -15.16
N GLY A 109 -4.12 6.69 -14.13
CA GLY A 109 -4.56 5.29 -14.21
C GLY A 109 -3.51 4.35 -14.82
N PHE A 110 -3.98 3.21 -15.31
CA PHE A 110 -3.14 2.19 -15.96
C PHE A 110 -2.68 2.68 -17.35
N THR A 111 -1.46 2.31 -17.76
CA THR A 111 -0.83 2.84 -18.99
C THR A 111 -0.01 1.74 -19.65
N ASP A 112 0.32 1.91 -20.93
CA ASP A 112 1.20 0.99 -21.68
C ASP A 112 2.53 0.75 -20.95
N THR A 113 3.08 1.75 -20.25
CA THR A 113 4.32 1.56 -19.49
C THR A 113 4.13 0.56 -18.35
N HIS A 114 2.98 0.59 -17.67
CA HIS A 114 2.66 -0.37 -16.61
C HIS A 114 2.51 -1.79 -17.18
N ASP A 115 1.88 -1.90 -18.35
CA ASP A 115 1.72 -3.17 -19.06
C ASP A 115 3.08 -3.81 -19.40
N HIS A 116 4.00 -3.07 -20.01
CA HIS A 116 5.36 -3.56 -20.30
C HIS A 116 6.16 -4.01 -19.06
N PHE A 117 5.85 -3.47 -17.87
CA PHE A 117 6.42 -3.99 -16.61
C PHE A 117 5.74 -5.28 -16.17
N LEU A 118 4.42 -5.36 -16.35
CA LEU A 118 3.58 -6.50 -15.99
C LEU A 118 3.91 -7.75 -16.81
N GLU A 119 4.18 -7.59 -18.11
CA GLU A 119 4.68 -8.65 -19.01
C GLU A 119 5.90 -9.39 -18.45
N LYS A 120 6.76 -8.68 -17.68
CA LYS A 120 8.00 -9.20 -17.10
C LYS A 120 7.85 -9.68 -15.66
N ALA A 121 6.73 -9.36 -15.01
CA ALA A 121 6.50 -9.67 -13.61
C ALA A 121 6.26 -11.16 -13.39
N HIS A 122 6.84 -11.71 -12.33
CA HIS A 122 6.58 -13.09 -11.89
C HIS A 122 5.68 -13.15 -10.67
N ALA A 123 5.56 -12.02 -9.96
CA ALA A 123 4.56 -11.73 -8.95
C ALA A 123 4.32 -10.22 -8.87
N VAL A 124 3.14 -9.83 -8.38
CA VAL A 124 2.72 -8.44 -8.33
C VAL A 124 2.17 -8.09 -6.96
N LEU A 125 2.69 -7.00 -6.40
CA LEU A 125 2.12 -6.31 -5.25
C LEU A 125 1.61 -4.95 -5.73
N VAL A 126 0.34 -4.66 -5.47
CA VAL A 126 -0.24 -3.33 -5.75
C VAL A 126 -0.56 -2.66 -4.43
N VAL A 127 0.01 -1.49 -4.19
CA VAL A 127 -0.27 -0.69 -3.00
C VAL A 127 -1.44 0.24 -3.26
N SER A 128 -2.25 0.37 -2.23
CA SER A 128 -3.50 1.11 -2.19
C SER A 128 -3.54 1.82 -0.85
N CYS A 129 -3.71 3.14 -0.81
CA CYS A 129 -3.66 3.88 0.45
C CYS A 129 -4.61 5.08 0.51
N GLU A 130 -5.07 5.41 1.72
CA GLU A 130 -5.67 6.71 1.99
C GLU A 130 -4.59 7.81 1.97
N PRO A 131 -4.76 8.88 1.18
CA PRO A 131 -3.86 10.01 1.19
C PRO A 131 -3.99 10.82 2.48
N THR A 132 -2.89 11.43 2.91
CA THR A 132 -2.93 12.47 3.94
C THR A 132 -3.70 13.67 3.39
N ILE A 133 -4.88 13.95 3.94
CA ILE A 133 -5.67 15.14 3.58
C ILE A 133 -4.93 16.38 4.11
N SER A 134 -4.43 17.23 3.23
CA SER A 134 -3.94 18.56 3.62
C SER A 134 -5.12 19.39 4.14
N ALA A 135 -4.93 20.02 5.30
CA ALA A 135 -5.90 20.92 5.93
C ALA A 135 -6.27 22.05 4.95
N GLY A 136 -7.39 21.91 4.24
CA GLY A 136 -7.83 22.87 3.22
C GLY A 136 -8.66 22.27 2.09
N ALA A 137 -8.60 20.95 1.87
CA ALA A 137 -9.50 20.27 0.93
C ALA A 137 -10.88 20.00 1.58
N SER A 138 -11.96 20.19 0.82
CA SER A 138 -13.31 19.81 1.26
C SER A 138 -13.32 18.31 1.60
N PRO A 139 -13.62 17.93 2.85
CA PRO A 139 -13.57 16.54 3.29
C PRO A 139 -14.69 15.75 2.60
N GLY A 140 -14.35 14.67 1.89
CA GLY A 140 -15.32 13.75 1.29
C GLY A 140 -15.03 13.43 -0.17
N THR A 141 -15.45 14.29 -1.10
CA THR A 141 -15.48 13.99 -2.55
C THR A 141 -14.12 13.70 -3.17
N GLY A 142 -13.06 14.39 -2.72
CA GLY A 142 -11.71 14.18 -3.25
C GLY A 142 -11.08 12.86 -2.78
N LEU A 143 -11.42 12.42 -1.57
CA LEU A 143 -10.90 11.17 -1.01
C LEU A 143 -11.53 9.99 -1.74
N GLU A 144 -12.86 9.94 -1.80
CA GLU A 144 -13.62 8.88 -2.45
C GLU A 144 -13.20 8.69 -3.92
N LEU A 145 -13.08 9.78 -4.68
CA LEU A 145 -12.60 9.73 -6.07
C LEU A 145 -11.17 9.18 -6.17
N THR A 146 -10.28 9.56 -5.24
CA THR A 146 -8.88 9.07 -5.22
C THR A 146 -8.83 7.58 -4.91
N LEU A 147 -9.67 7.11 -3.99
CA LEU A 147 -9.78 5.68 -3.65
C LEU A 147 -10.36 4.88 -4.83
N ALA A 148 -11.41 5.40 -5.48
CA ALA A 148 -12.00 4.78 -6.67
C ALA A 148 -10.98 4.66 -7.81
N LYS A 149 -10.14 5.67 -8.01
CA LYS A 149 -9.08 5.63 -9.03
C LYS A 149 -7.96 4.62 -8.72
N GLN A 150 -7.63 4.42 -7.45
CA GLN A 150 -6.72 3.33 -7.05
C GLN A 150 -7.36 1.95 -7.26
N ALA A 151 -8.66 1.81 -6.94
CA ALA A 151 -9.43 0.59 -7.20
C ALA A 151 -9.49 0.26 -8.69
N GLU A 152 -9.72 1.25 -9.55
CA GLU A 152 -9.69 1.12 -11.01
C GLU A 152 -8.32 0.62 -11.50
N PHE A 153 -7.22 1.23 -11.02
CA PHE A 153 -5.87 0.78 -11.35
C PHE A 153 -5.62 -0.69 -10.98
N VAL A 154 -6.05 -1.10 -9.79
CA VAL A 154 -5.94 -2.49 -9.31
C VAL A 154 -6.75 -3.42 -10.22
N GLY A 155 -7.96 -3.01 -10.62
CA GLY A 155 -8.80 -3.74 -11.55
C GLY A 155 -8.09 -3.96 -12.89
N CYS A 156 -7.52 -2.90 -13.48
CA CYS A 156 -6.77 -3.01 -14.74
C CYS A 156 -5.59 -3.98 -14.63
N VAL A 157 -4.79 -3.92 -13.56
CA VAL A 157 -3.67 -4.86 -13.36
C VAL A 157 -4.17 -6.31 -13.29
N ALA A 158 -5.28 -6.55 -12.60
CA ALA A 158 -5.84 -7.89 -12.49
C ALA A 158 -6.39 -8.41 -13.82
N THR A 159 -7.14 -7.58 -14.55
CA THR A 159 -7.64 -7.91 -15.89
C THR A 159 -6.50 -8.23 -16.85
N GLU A 160 -5.44 -7.42 -16.89
CA GLU A 160 -4.29 -7.66 -17.76
C GLU A 160 -3.56 -8.98 -17.42
N LEU A 161 -3.42 -9.30 -16.13
CA LEU A 161 -2.87 -10.59 -15.71
C LEU A 161 -3.75 -11.77 -16.14
N GLU A 162 -5.07 -11.64 -16.04
CA GLU A 162 -6.02 -12.67 -16.49
C GLU A 162 -5.97 -12.86 -18.01
N GLU A 163 -6.00 -11.76 -18.77
CA GLU A 163 -5.98 -11.76 -20.24
C GLU A 163 -4.65 -12.30 -20.79
N SER A 164 -3.54 -12.07 -20.08
CA SER A 164 -2.23 -12.65 -20.45
C SER A 164 -2.20 -14.19 -20.40
N GLY A 165 -3.15 -14.82 -19.70
CA GLY A 165 -3.18 -16.27 -19.46
C GLY A 165 -2.05 -16.77 -18.54
N ARG A 166 -1.25 -15.87 -17.95
CA ARG A 166 -0.11 -16.20 -17.09
C ARG A 166 -0.58 -16.37 -15.65
N GLN A 167 -0.10 -17.41 -14.97
CA GLN A 167 -0.44 -17.64 -13.57
C GLN A 167 0.41 -16.82 -12.58
N VAL A 168 0.43 -15.50 -12.74
CA VAL A 168 1.20 -14.58 -11.89
C VAL A 168 0.40 -14.27 -10.61
N PRO A 169 0.91 -14.58 -9.40
CA PRO A 169 0.23 -14.20 -8.18
C PRO A 169 0.21 -12.68 -8.01
N MET A 170 -0.98 -12.15 -7.72
CA MET A 170 -1.20 -10.76 -7.41
C MET A 170 -1.78 -10.63 -6.00
N VAL A 171 -1.33 -9.60 -5.27
CA VAL A 171 -1.87 -9.18 -3.97
C VAL A 171 -2.02 -7.66 -3.95
N ASN A 172 -3.18 -7.18 -3.47
CA ASN A 172 -3.38 -5.78 -3.17
C ASN A 172 -3.12 -5.54 -1.68
N LEU A 173 -2.20 -4.63 -1.36
CA LEU A 173 -1.91 -4.17 -0.01
C LEU A 173 -2.62 -2.84 0.23
N SER A 174 -3.62 -2.84 1.11
CA SER A 174 -4.43 -1.66 1.41
C SER A 174 -4.11 -1.06 2.79
N PHE A 175 -3.87 0.25 2.81
CA PHE A 175 -3.64 1.07 4.01
C PHE A 175 -4.74 2.14 4.15
N GLY A 176 -5.30 2.33 5.33
CA GLY A 176 -6.43 3.23 5.58
C GLY A 176 -7.61 2.51 6.23
N GLY A 177 -8.79 3.14 6.21
CA GLY A 177 -10.03 2.53 6.68
C GLY A 177 -10.34 1.20 6.00
N ASP A 178 -11.03 0.33 6.72
CA ASP A 178 -11.52 -0.96 6.20
C ASP A 178 -12.74 -0.79 5.26
N GLU A 179 -13.40 0.37 5.31
CA GLU A 179 -14.57 0.75 4.50
C GLU A 179 -14.26 1.16 3.06
N TRP A 180 -13.28 0.53 2.40
CA TRP A 180 -13.15 0.73 0.96
C TRP A 180 -14.28 0.00 0.25
N GLU A 181 -15.10 0.77 -0.46
CA GLU A 181 -16.30 0.26 -1.13
C GLU A 181 -16.03 -1.01 -1.93
N ASN A 182 -17.02 -1.88 -1.88
CA ASN A 182 -17.15 -3.22 -2.46
C ASN A 182 -17.02 -3.29 -4.00
N GLN A 183 -16.22 -2.42 -4.62
CA GLN A 183 -16.12 -2.24 -6.07
C GLN A 183 -14.80 -2.75 -6.68
N VAL A 184 -13.80 -3.11 -5.87
CA VAL A 184 -12.65 -3.87 -6.38
C VAL A 184 -13.12 -5.32 -6.50
N PRO A 185 -13.05 -5.97 -7.68
CA PRO A 185 -13.34 -7.39 -7.78
C PRO A 185 -12.49 -8.13 -6.75
N THR A 186 -13.02 -9.26 -6.25
CA THR A 186 -12.55 -10.06 -5.12
C THR A 186 -11.16 -10.71 -5.34
N TYR A 187 -10.20 -9.94 -5.81
CA TYR A 187 -8.79 -10.29 -5.85
C TYR A 187 -8.22 -10.24 -4.45
N SER A 188 -7.07 -10.87 -4.28
CA SER A 188 -6.35 -11.10 -3.03
C SER A 188 -5.96 -9.80 -2.31
N ARG A 189 -6.95 -9.07 -1.82
CA ARG A 189 -6.80 -7.83 -1.07
C ARG A 189 -6.50 -8.17 0.37
N ILE A 190 -5.51 -7.48 0.90
CA ILE A 190 -5.08 -7.58 2.27
C ILE A 190 -5.17 -6.18 2.85
N TRP A 191 -5.95 -6.06 3.91
CA TRP A 191 -5.91 -4.88 4.76
C TRP A 191 -4.71 -4.98 5.70
N VAL A 192 -3.79 -4.03 5.58
CA VAL A 192 -2.52 -4.01 6.34
C VAL A 192 -2.67 -3.19 7.62
N GLY A 193 -3.53 -2.17 7.61
CA GLY A 193 -3.83 -1.33 8.75
C GLY A 193 -4.26 0.08 8.36
N GLU A 194 -4.66 0.89 9.34
CA GLU A 194 -5.18 2.25 9.13
C GLU A 194 -4.13 3.27 8.65
N LYS A 195 -2.84 2.96 8.85
CA LYS A 195 -1.74 3.89 8.63
C LYS A 195 -0.54 3.20 8.02
N TYR A 196 0.18 3.94 7.19
CA TYR A 196 1.46 3.55 6.62
C TYR A 196 2.60 4.14 7.47
N ASP A 197 3.27 3.26 8.20
CA ASP A 197 4.42 3.53 9.08
C ASP A 197 5.41 2.34 9.11
N ALA A 198 6.54 2.49 9.80
CA ALA A 198 7.56 1.45 9.89
C ALA A 198 7.03 0.09 10.42
N GLU A 199 6.07 0.12 11.36
CA GLU A 199 5.45 -1.09 11.90
C GLU A 199 4.62 -1.82 10.84
N SER A 200 3.80 -1.07 10.10
CA SER A 200 2.99 -1.60 9.00
C SER A 200 3.86 -2.25 7.91
N VAL A 201 5.04 -1.66 7.60
CA VAL A 201 5.99 -2.22 6.63
C VAL A 201 6.56 -3.56 7.11
N VAL A 202 6.93 -3.67 8.40
CA VAL A 202 7.38 -4.95 8.99
C VAL A 202 6.29 -6.00 8.90
N ASN A 203 5.03 -5.63 9.16
CA ASN A 203 3.89 -6.54 9.07
C ASN A 203 3.66 -7.03 7.64
N VAL A 204 3.79 -6.16 6.63
CA VAL A 204 3.73 -6.58 5.21
C VAL A 204 4.81 -7.59 4.89
N VAL A 205 6.07 -7.31 5.27
CA VAL A 205 7.18 -8.21 4.96
C VAL A 205 6.97 -9.58 5.59
N LYS A 206 6.53 -9.63 6.86
CA LYS A 206 6.17 -10.89 7.50
C LYS A 206 5.02 -11.57 6.77
N LEU A 207 3.96 -10.86 6.45
CA LEU A 207 2.83 -11.47 5.76
C LEU A 207 3.20 -12.09 4.41
N VAL A 208 4.03 -11.39 3.63
CA VAL A 208 4.45 -11.81 2.30
C VAL A 208 5.49 -12.94 2.34
N PHE A 209 6.43 -12.94 3.29
CA PHE A 209 7.59 -13.85 3.27
C PHE A 209 7.74 -14.79 4.47
N ASP A 210 7.02 -14.57 5.58
CA ASP A 210 7.09 -15.45 6.76
C ASP A 210 6.40 -16.79 6.45
N ARG A 211 7.10 -17.89 6.70
CA ARG A 211 6.70 -19.24 6.31
C ARG A 211 6.01 -19.97 7.45
#